data_AF-A0A7S2SEY8-F1
#
_entry.id   AF-A0A7S2SEY8-F1
#
_cell.length_a   1.000
_cell.length_b   1.000
_cell.length_c   1.000
_cell.angle_alpha   90.00
_cell.angle_beta   90.00
_cell.angle_gamma   90.00
#
_symmetry.space_group_name_H-M   'P 1'
#
loop_
_entity.id
_entity.type
_entity.pdbx_description
1 polymer ?
#
loop_
_entity_poly.entity_id
_entity_poly.type
_entity_poly.pdbx_seq_one_letter_code
_entity_poly.pdbx_strand_id
1 'polypeptide(L)'
;EREYSAIMACATEVGDKKVMERVLSDLAEDILVPSADTSSIICSWFNSKFSFAENEDTEGRSLIEKVKLPISDAPSLGPLHCPKGYSWEITNGVKVDPCTGTILSGCMKGAKLKPVALSKESWINMMEMNETIVLQGSVKGDNSQFSGGGKGKKRSAKDGNQNGEEKRKRKWGDFKQFLNHRVGPPAEHPENDSLLDPEPMQSLLESKELGQKGNNPHKRYDIVIDGANIGYYKQNFANAPKHVDYKQIDWVVQHFLNQSKHVLLVMHERHFSSHMVPRWAESIVEKWTRDGVLYRTPF
;
A
#
# COMPACT_ATOMS: atom_id res chain seq x y z
N GLU A 1 15.02 -14.41 -1.76
CA GLU A 1 14.26 -15.52 -2.39
C GLU A 1 15.08 -16.78 -2.64
N ARG A 2 16.18 -16.77 -3.43
CA ARG A 2 16.98 -17.99 -3.69
C ARG A 2 17.47 -18.70 -2.42
N GLU A 3 17.85 -17.93 -1.40
CA GLU A 3 18.24 -18.46 -0.09
C GLU A 3 17.07 -19.18 0.59
N TYR A 4 15.86 -18.58 0.61
CA TYR A 4 14.66 -19.22 1.10
C TYR A 4 14.37 -20.55 0.40
N SER A 5 14.44 -20.55 -0.94
CA SER A 5 14.29 -21.78 -1.73
C SER A 5 15.29 -22.86 -1.33
N ALA A 6 16.57 -22.51 -1.21
CA ALA A 6 17.62 -23.47 -0.83
C ALA A 6 17.39 -24.05 0.57
N ILE A 7 17.05 -23.20 1.55
CA ILE A 7 16.81 -23.65 2.92
C ILE A 7 15.56 -24.53 2.99
N MET A 8 14.47 -24.16 2.32
CA MET A 8 13.25 -24.98 2.26
C MET A 8 13.50 -26.34 1.57
N ALA A 9 14.29 -26.36 0.50
CA ALA A 9 14.67 -27.60 -0.17
C ALA A 9 15.46 -28.52 0.77
N CYS A 10 16.45 -27.98 1.50
CA CYS A 10 17.20 -28.72 2.51
C CYS A 10 16.28 -29.23 3.64
N ALA A 11 15.40 -28.37 4.17
CA ALA A 11 14.45 -28.73 5.20
C ALA A 11 13.50 -29.85 4.74
N THR A 12 13.07 -29.82 3.47
CA THR A 12 12.26 -30.88 2.86
C THR A 12 13.00 -32.21 2.77
N GLU A 13 14.28 -32.20 2.40
CA GLU A 13 15.08 -33.42 2.29
C GLU A 13 15.30 -34.10 3.65
N VAL A 14 15.55 -33.29 4.69
CA VAL A 14 15.86 -33.81 6.05
C VAL A 14 14.64 -33.93 6.95
N GLY A 15 13.48 -33.42 6.54
CA GLY A 15 12.25 -33.39 7.33
C GLY A 15 12.25 -32.38 8.49
N ASP A 16 13.01 -31.28 8.41
CA ASP A 16 13.08 -30.27 9.48
C ASP A 16 11.89 -29.32 9.44
N LYS A 17 10.80 -29.71 10.10
CA LYS A 17 9.55 -28.96 10.18
C LYS A 17 9.75 -27.56 10.77
N LYS A 18 10.57 -27.41 11.81
CA LYS A 18 10.73 -26.11 12.50
C LYS A 18 11.45 -25.11 11.60
N VAL A 19 12.45 -25.57 10.84
CA VAL A 19 13.09 -24.75 9.81
C VAL A 19 12.10 -24.41 8.71
N MET A 20 11.34 -25.37 8.20
CA MET A 20 10.34 -25.10 7.15
C MET A 20 9.30 -24.07 7.62
N GLU A 21 8.77 -24.20 8.84
CA GLU A 21 7.76 -23.29 9.38
C GLU A 21 8.30 -21.87 9.51
N ARG A 22 9.51 -21.74 10.05
CA ARG A 22 10.14 -20.44 10.18
C ARG A 22 10.40 -19.79 8.83
N VAL A 23 10.99 -20.54 7.90
CA VAL A 23 11.37 -20.02 6.59
C VAL A 23 10.14 -19.65 5.76
N LEU A 24 9.07 -20.43 5.83
CA LEU A 24 7.82 -20.08 5.16
C LEU A 24 7.23 -18.79 5.73
N SER A 25 7.24 -18.64 7.06
CA SER A 25 6.73 -17.43 7.72
C SER A 25 7.52 -16.18 7.32
N ASP A 26 8.86 -16.27 7.34
CA ASP A 26 9.74 -15.17 6.91
C ASP A 26 9.59 -14.91 5.39
N LEU A 27 9.42 -15.95 4.56
CA LEU A 27 9.16 -15.81 3.12
C LEU A 27 7.85 -15.05 2.85
N ALA A 28 6.78 -15.31 3.61
CA ALA A 28 5.49 -14.66 3.40
C ALA A 28 5.50 -13.17 3.78
N GLU A 29 6.35 -12.77 4.73
CA GLU A 29 6.58 -11.36 5.06
C GLU A 29 7.45 -10.67 3.99
N ASP A 30 8.54 -11.32 3.58
CA ASP A 30 9.54 -10.69 2.71
C ASP A 30 9.19 -10.71 1.21
N ILE A 31 8.47 -11.75 0.77
CA ILE A 31 8.23 -12.06 -0.64
C ILE A 31 6.73 -12.15 -0.91
N LEU A 32 6.17 -11.06 -1.43
CA LEU A 32 4.75 -10.96 -1.76
C LEU A 32 4.29 -11.99 -2.81
N VAL A 33 5.15 -12.31 -3.79
CA VAL A 33 4.84 -13.24 -4.87
C VAL A 33 6.06 -14.15 -5.08
N PRO A 34 6.02 -15.41 -4.62
CA PRO A 34 7.10 -16.35 -4.86
C PRO A 34 7.19 -16.72 -6.33
N SER A 35 8.40 -16.98 -6.81
CA SER A 35 8.66 -17.54 -8.14
C SER A 35 8.07 -18.95 -8.29
N ALA A 36 8.00 -19.42 -9.54
CA ALA A 36 7.56 -20.77 -9.84
C ALA A 36 8.44 -21.85 -9.17
N ASP A 37 9.75 -21.62 -9.11
CA ASP A 37 10.71 -22.52 -8.46
C ASP A 37 10.46 -22.60 -6.96
N THR A 38 10.36 -21.43 -6.29
CA THR A 38 10.02 -21.35 -4.87
C THR A 38 8.68 -22.04 -4.59
N SER A 39 7.65 -21.78 -5.42
CA SER A 39 6.33 -22.40 -5.27
C SER A 39 6.39 -23.92 -5.42
N SER A 40 7.23 -24.44 -6.32
CA SER A 40 7.42 -25.88 -6.52
C SER A 40 8.08 -26.54 -5.31
N ILE A 41 9.02 -25.86 -4.65
CA ILE A 41 9.65 -26.33 -3.41
C ILE A 41 8.64 -26.37 -2.27
N ILE A 42 7.80 -25.35 -2.13
CA ILE A 42 6.70 -25.34 -1.14
C ILE A 42 5.78 -26.53 -1.39
N CYS A 43 5.37 -26.76 -2.64
CA CYS A 43 4.54 -27.92 -2.99
C CYS A 43 5.24 -29.25 -2.69
N SER A 44 6.57 -29.32 -2.87
CA SER A 44 7.36 -30.52 -2.58
C SER A 44 7.30 -30.88 -1.10
N TRP A 45 7.31 -29.91 -0.18
CA TRP A 45 7.11 -30.16 1.24
C TRP A 45 5.75 -30.81 1.53
N PHE A 46 4.67 -30.21 1.04
CA PHE A 46 3.30 -30.69 1.29
C PHE A 46 2.95 -32.01 0.59
N ASN A 47 3.72 -32.40 -0.43
CA ASN A 47 3.66 -33.72 -1.05
C ASN A 47 4.64 -34.73 -0.42
N SER A 48 5.52 -34.29 0.49
CA SER A 48 6.50 -35.16 1.13
C SER A 48 5.88 -35.99 2.26
N LYS A 49 6.49 -37.13 2.56
CA LYS A 49 6.12 -37.97 3.72
C LYS A 49 6.17 -37.23 5.06
N PHE A 50 7.00 -36.19 5.18
CA PHE A 50 7.17 -35.42 6.41
C PHE A 50 5.95 -34.56 6.73
N SER A 51 5.16 -34.21 5.72
CA SER A 51 3.87 -33.52 5.91
C SER A 51 2.76 -34.43 6.45
N PHE A 52 2.97 -35.76 6.49
CA PHE A 52 1.99 -36.75 6.96
C PHE A 52 2.41 -37.52 8.21
N ALA A 53 3.67 -37.39 8.64
CA ALA A 53 4.20 -38.16 9.76
C ALA A 53 3.62 -37.63 11.08
N GLU A 54 2.83 -38.45 11.77
CA GLU A 54 2.47 -38.23 13.17
C GLU A 54 3.72 -38.45 14.03
N ASN A 55 4.25 -37.37 14.62
CA ASN A 55 4.97 -37.38 15.90
C ASN A 55 5.81 -38.63 16.26
N GLU A 56 6.62 -39.17 15.35
CA GLU A 56 7.92 -39.63 15.80
C GLU A 56 8.71 -38.35 15.95
N ASP A 57 8.71 -37.84 17.18
CA ASP A 57 9.59 -36.79 17.64
C ASP A 57 10.99 -37.11 17.13
N THR A 58 11.33 -36.50 15.99
CA THR A 58 12.71 -36.18 15.67
C THR A 58 13.10 -34.98 16.54
N GLU A 59 12.84 -35.08 17.86
CA GLU A 59 13.30 -34.19 18.93
C GLU A 59 14.83 -34.02 18.89
N GLY A 60 15.56 -34.84 18.12
CA GLY A 60 17.01 -34.79 18.00
C GLY A 60 17.61 -33.97 16.86
N ARG A 61 16.86 -33.35 15.93
CA ARG A 61 17.48 -32.86 14.67
C ARG A 61 17.10 -31.48 14.14
N SER A 62 16.30 -30.69 14.84
CA SER A 62 16.07 -29.33 14.33
C SER A 62 17.34 -28.49 14.43
N LEU A 63 17.90 -28.07 13.29
CA LEU A 63 19.10 -27.23 13.28
C LEU A 63 18.79 -25.83 13.82
N ILE A 64 17.52 -25.43 13.82
CA ILE A 64 17.08 -24.11 14.27
C ILE A 64 17.28 -23.91 15.78
N GLU A 65 17.18 -24.97 16.58
CA GLU A 65 17.36 -24.89 18.04
C GLU A 65 18.81 -24.63 18.43
N LYS A 66 19.75 -24.96 17.55
CA LYS A 66 21.18 -24.73 17.73
C LYS A 66 21.60 -23.32 17.31
N VAL A 67 20.69 -22.53 16.75
CA VAL A 67 20.96 -21.19 16.22
C VAL A 67 20.02 -20.19 16.89
N LYS A 68 20.59 -19.13 17.48
CA LYS A 68 19.78 -18.04 18.01
C LYS A 68 19.27 -17.18 16.86
N LEU A 69 18.03 -17.42 16.44
CA LEU A 69 17.37 -16.58 15.43
C LEU A 69 16.83 -15.28 16.03
N PRO A 70 16.70 -14.23 15.21
CA PRO A 70 15.92 -13.06 15.59
C PRO A 70 14.48 -13.47 15.90
N ILE A 71 13.89 -12.83 16.92
CA ILE A 71 12.45 -12.92 17.15
C ILE A 71 11.78 -12.43 15.87
N SER A 72 10.90 -13.25 15.30
CA SER A 72 10.07 -12.86 14.16
C SER A 72 8.65 -12.77 14.67
N ASP A 73 8.03 -11.64 14.42
CA ASP A 73 6.61 -11.40 14.68
C ASP A 73 5.75 -11.86 13.49
N ALA A 74 6.36 -12.55 12.50
CA ALA A 74 5.65 -13.08 11.35
C ALA A 74 4.52 -14.03 11.80
N PRO A 75 3.30 -13.85 11.28
CA PRO A 75 2.20 -14.73 11.61
C PRO A 75 2.50 -16.15 11.11
N SER A 76 2.23 -17.15 11.95
CA SER A 76 2.29 -18.55 11.51
C SER A 76 1.35 -18.76 10.33
N LEU A 77 1.87 -19.37 9.25
CA LEU A 77 1.10 -19.70 8.06
C LEU A 77 0.19 -20.92 8.24
N GLY A 78 0.14 -21.47 9.46
CA GLY A 78 -0.69 -22.61 9.82
C GLY A 78 0.06 -23.94 9.85
N PRO A 79 -0.66 -25.06 9.92
CA PRO A 79 -0.05 -26.36 10.14
C PRO A 79 0.72 -26.82 8.91
N LEU A 80 1.98 -27.25 9.12
CA LEU A 80 2.78 -27.93 8.10
C LEU A 80 2.57 -29.44 8.03
N HIS A 81 1.68 -29.97 8.86
CA HIS A 81 1.30 -31.39 8.87
C HIS A 81 -0.18 -31.57 8.55
N CYS A 82 -0.50 -32.66 7.88
CA CYS A 82 -1.86 -33.12 7.72
C CYS A 82 -2.26 -33.96 8.95
N PRO A 83 -3.39 -33.68 9.60
CA PRO A 83 -3.89 -34.54 10.67
C PRO A 83 -4.18 -35.98 10.18
N LYS A 84 -4.19 -36.94 11.10
CA LYS A 84 -4.47 -38.35 10.77
C LYS A 84 -5.80 -38.51 10.04
N GLY A 85 -5.78 -39.27 8.95
CA GLY A 85 -6.96 -39.52 8.12
C GLY A 85 -7.29 -38.39 7.13
N TYR A 86 -6.46 -37.35 7.05
CA TYR A 86 -6.57 -36.28 6.06
C TYR A 86 -5.41 -36.35 5.07
N SER A 87 -5.59 -35.71 3.92
CA SER A 87 -4.56 -35.51 2.91
C SER A 87 -4.50 -34.05 2.46
N TRP A 88 -3.31 -33.56 2.12
CA TRP A 88 -3.16 -32.27 1.45
C TRP A 88 -3.67 -32.38 0.00
N GLU A 89 -4.46 -31.40 -0.42
CA GLU A 89 -4.86 -31.23 -1.82
C GLU A 89 -4.33 -29.88 -2.30
N ILE A 90 -3.42 -29.92 -3.28
CA ILE A 90 -2.79 -28.74 -3.86
C ILE A 90 -3.38 -28.52 -5.25
N THR A 91 -4.06 -27.38 -5.46
CA THR A 91 -4.54 -26.99 -6.79
C THR A 91 -3.66 -25.91 -7.38
N ASN A 92 -3.22 -26.12 -8.63
CA ASN A 92 -2.51 -25.11 -9.42
C ASN A 92 -3.46 -24.29 -10.30
N GLY A 93 -3.06 -23.07 -10.66
CA GLY A 93 -3.83 -22.22 -11.57
C GLY A 93 -5.17 -21.75 -10.98
N VAL A 94 -5.23 -21.60 -9.66
CA VAL A 94 -6.41 -21.09 -8.96
C VAL A 94 -6.71 -19.66 -9.42
N LYS A 95 -7.97 -19.41 -9.79
CA LYS A 95 -8.44 -18.07 -10.15
C LYS A 95 -9.08 -17.40 -8.94
N VAL A 96 -8.87 -16.10 -8.81
CA VAL A 96 -9.45 -15.27 -7.75
C VAL A 96 -10.27 -14.16 -8.41
N ASP A 97 -11.47 -13.92 -7.89
CA ASP A 97 -12.25 -12.74 -8.22
C ASP A 97 -11.55 -11.50 -7.65
N PRO A 98 -11.10 -10.55 -8.50
CA PRO A 98 -10.34 -9.40 -8.03
C PRO A 98 -11.18 -8.40 -7.22
N CYS A 99 -12.51 -8.43 -7.34
CA CYS A 99 -13.40 -7.52 -6.63
C CYS A 99 -13.75 -8.04 -5.24
N THR A 100 -14.00 -9.35 -5.14
CA THR A 100 -14.48 -9.96 -3.89
C THR A 100 -13.38 -10.69 -3.12
N GLY A 101 -12.27 -11.04 -3.77
CA GLY A 101 -11.24 -11.92 -3.22
C GLY A 101 -11.69 -13.38 -3.12
N THR A 102 -12.81 -13.75 -3.75
CA THR A 102 -13.33 -15.12 -3.73
C THR A 102 -12.56 -16.03 -4.69
N ILE A 103 -12.21 -17.22 -4.22
CA ILE A 103 -11.54 -18.26 -4.99
C ILE A 103 -12.56 -18.92 -5.93
N LEU A 104 -12.27 -18.90 -7.24
CA LEU A 104 -13.20 -19.33 -8.30
C LEU A 104 -13.01 -20.79 -8.73
N SER A 105 -11.86 -21.40 -8.40
CA SER A 105 -11.50 -22.76 -8.81
C SER A 105 -10.62 -23.47 -7.78
N GLY A 106 -10.51 -24.79 -7.88
CA GLY A 106 -9.71 -25.62 -6.99
C GLY A 106 -10.40 -26.05 -5.70
N CYS A 107 -9.63 -26.70 -4.82
CA CYS A 107 -10.11 -27.27 -3.56
C CYS A 107 -10.75 -26.24 -2.60
N MET A 108 -10.41 -24.96 -2.76
CA MET A 108 -10.93 -23.85 -1.94
C MET A 108 -11.98 -23.00 -2.67
N LYS A 109 -12.61 -23.52 -3.74
CA LYS A 109 -13.64 -22.78 -4.50
C LYS A 109 -14.75 -22.27 -3.58
N GLY A 110 -15.05 -20.98 -3.69
CA GLY A 110 -16.04 -20.28 -2.86
C GLY A 110 -15.48 -19.66 -1.59
N ALA A 111 -14.27 -20.06 -1.15
CA ALA A 111 -13.61 -19.42 -0.01
C ALA A 111 -13.17 -18.00 -0.37
N LYS A 112 -13.08 -17.13 0.63
CA LYS A 112 -12.67 -15.72 0.47
C LYS A 112 -11.27 -15.54 1.04
N LEU A 113 -10.37 -14.93 0.27
CA LEU A 113 -9.07 -14.52 0.80
C LEU A 113 -9.26 -13.50 1.91
N LYS A 114 -8.46 -13.61 2.97
CA LYS A 114 -8.46 -12.61 4.03
C LYS A 114 -7.97 -11.28 3.45
N PRO A 115 -8.68 -10.16 3.68
CA PRO A 115 -8.16 -8.85 3.29
C PRO A 115 -6.86 -8.59 4.05
N VAL A 116 -5.90 -7.93 3.39
CA VAL A 116 -4.72 -7.37 4.07
C VAL A 116 -5.18 -6.13 4.82
N ALA A 117 -5.85 -6.34 5.95
CA ALA A 117 -6.28 -5.26 6.82
C ALA A 117 -5.06 -4.78 7.61
N LEU A 118 -4.72 -3.50 7.46
CA LEU A 118 -3.76 -2.87 8.35
C LEU A 118 -4.41 -2.74 9.72
N SER A 119 -3.75 -3.30 10.74
CA SER A 119 -4.17 -3.05 12.13
C SER A 119 -4.08 -1.55 12.41
N LYS A 120 -4.83 -1.06 13.42
CA LYS A 120 -4.76 0.35 13.83
C LYS A 120 -3.33 0.77 14.19
N GLU A 121 -2.60 -0.10 14.86
CA GLU A 121 -1.20 0.12 15.22
C GLU A 121 -0.29 0.16 13.98
N SER A 122 -0.42 -0.81 13.07
CA SER A 122 0.34 -0.82 11.81
C SER A 122 0.06 0.42 10.96
N TRP A 123 -1.19 0.89 10.96
CA TRP A 123 -1.60 2.12 10.28
C TRP A 123 -0.93 3.35 10.89
N ILE A 124 -0.96 3.49 12.22
CA ILE A 124 -0.28 4.59 12.94
C ILE A 124 1.22 4.57 12.66
N ASN A 125 1.86 3.41 12.81
CA ASN A 125 3.29 3.25 12.57
C ASN A 125 3.67 3.62 11.12
N MET A 126 2.85 3.23 10.14
CA MET A 126 3.05 3.59 8.74
C MET A 126 2.90 5.10 8.52
N MET A 127 1.92 5.75 9.15
CA MET A 127 1.76 7.22 9.07
C MET A 127 2.96 7.94 9.67
N GLU A 128 3.40 7.55 10.88
CA GLU A 128 4.55 8.16 11.56
C GLU A 128 5.85 7.96 10.78
N MET A 129 6.04 6.77 10.20
CA MET A 129 7.17 6.48 9.33
C MET A 129 7.15 7.37 8.08
N ASN A 130 6.01 7.48 7.40
CA ASN A 130 5.89 8.31 6.20
C ASN A 130 6.09 9.80 6.52
N GLU A 131 5.57 10.27 7.65
CA GLU A 131 5.79 11.64 8.11
C GLU A 131 7.27 11.88 8.42
N THR A 132 7.93 10.93 9.09
CA THR A 132 9.37 10.99 9.35
C THR A 132 10.18 11.07 8.05
N ILE A 133 9.84 10.28 7.03
CA ILE A 133 10.48 10.33 5.71
C ILE A 133 10.30 11.70 5.07
N VAL A 134 9.10 12.28 5.12
CA VAL A 134 8.83 13.61 4.55
C VAL A 134 9.64 14.69 5.26
N LEU A 135 9.74 14.63 6.60
CA LEU A 135 10.43 15.64 7.40
C LEU A 135 11.95 15.52 7.33
N GLN A 136 12.47 14.30 7.47
CA GLN A 136 13.91 14.03 7.59
C GLN A 136 14.56 13.74 6.23
N GLY A 137 13.79 13.35 5.21
CA GLY A 137 14.28 12.99 3.88
C GLY A 137 14.94 11.61 3.81
N SER A 138 14.96 10.86 4.92
CA SER A 138 15.49 9.50 5.02
C SER A 138 14.90 8.78 6.24
N VAL A 139 14.81 7.45 6.17
CA VAL A 139 14.61 6.61 7.36
C VAL A 139 15.96 6.38 8.04
N LYS A 140 16.03 6.44 9.38
CA LYS A 140 17.25 6.06 10.11
C LYS A 140 17.64 4.62 9.74
N GLY A 141 18.88 4.43 9.27
CA GLY A 141 19.39 3.12 8.85
C GLY A 141 19.22 2.79 7.35
N ASP A 142 18.59 3.65 6.55
CA ASP A 142 18.44 3.45 5.11
C ASP A 142 19.73 3.80 4.34
N ASN A 143 20.47 2.77 3.95
CA ASN A 143 21.67 2.85 3.10
C ASN A 143 21.35 2.92 1.59
N SER A 144 20.07 2.99 1.19
CA SER A 144 19.69 3.06 -0.22
C SER A 144 20.29 4.30 -0.90
N GLN A 145 20.92 4.08 -2.06
CA GLN A 145 21.45 5.13 -2.93
C GLN A 145 20.35 5.80 -3.77
N PHE A 146 19.11 5.33 -3.71
CA PHE A 146 17.99 5.80 -4.53
C PHE A 146 16.86 6.30 -3.63
N SER A 147 16.27 7.45 -3.98
CA SER A 147 14.99 7.87 -3.40
C SER A 147 13.89 6.88 -3.85
N GLY A 148 12.91 6.64 -2.97
CA GLY A 148 11.81 5.69 -3.21
C GLY A 148 11.24 5.77 -4.63
N GLY A 149 11.02 4.60 -5.24
CA GLY A 149 10.56 4.48 -6.64
C GLY A 149 11.67 4.52 -7.71
N GLY A 150 12.95 4.48 -7.33
CA GLY A 150 14.08 4.33 -8.28
C GLY A 150 14.34 5.56 -9.17
N LYS A 151 13.63 6.68 -8.96
CA LYS A 151 13.80 7.90 -9.75
C LYS A 151 14.91 8.77 -9.16
N GLY A 152 16.15 8.52 -9.62
CA GLY A 152 17.32 9.37 -9.41
C GLY A 152 18.20 8.98 -8.22
N LYS A 153 19.50 9.31 -8.33
CA LYS A 153 20.45 9.17 -7.21
C LYS A 153 19.99 10.06 -6.06
N LYS A 154 19.93 9.50 -4.85
CA LYS A 154 19.73 10.23 -3.59
C LYS A 154 20.76 11.34 -3.59
N ARG A 155 20.31 12.61 -3.63
CA ARG A 155 21.23 13.75 -3.55
C ARG A 155 22.04 13.55 -2.27
N SER A 156 23.36 13.47 -2.38
CA SER A 156 24.22 13.24 -1.23
C SER A 156 23.92 14.31 -0.19
N ALA A 157 23.55 13.89 1.02
CA ALA A 157 23.34 14.76 2.18
C ALA A 157 24.64 15.44 2.66
N LYS A 158 25.62 15.64 1.77
CA LYS A 158 26.88 16.32 2.03
C LYS A 158 26.72 17.84 2.21
N ASP A 159 25.57 18.39 1.85
CA ASP A 159 25.19 19.72 2.30
C ASP A 159 24.29 19.57 3.53
N GLY A 160 24.94 19.39 4.70
CA GLY A 160 24.34 19.43 6.03
C GLY A 160 23.80 20.82 6.36
N ASN A 161 22.87 21.32 5.55
CA ASN A 161 22.24 22.60 5.76
C ASN A 161 21.01 22.35 6.63
N GLN A 162 21.08 22.71 7.93
CA GLN A 162 19.92 22.71 8.85
C GLN A 162 18.69 23.38 8.21
N ASN A 163 18.93 24.35 7.32
CA ASN A 163 17.95 25.03 6.49
C ASN A 163 17.07 24.09 5.62
N GLY A 164 17.58 22.93 5.20
CA GLY A 164 16.84 21.96 4.39
C GLY A 164 15.74 21.23 5.16
N GLU A 165 16.02 20.83 6.40
CA GLU A 165 15.06 20.18 7.28
C GLU A 165 13.99 21.17 7.75
N GLU A 166 14.39 22.38 8.14
CA GLU A 166 13.46 23.46 8.50
C GLU A 166 12.54 23.83 7.33
N LYS A 167 13.09 23.93 6.11
CA LYS A 167 12.28 24.17 4.91
C LYS A 167 11.26 23.05 4.66
N ARG A 168 11.63 21.78 4.88
CA ARG A 168 10.69 20.65 4.77
C ARG A 168 9.62 20.70 5.85
N LYS A 169 9.98 20.95 7.12
CA LYS A 169 9.04 21.13 8.23
C LYS A 169 8.05 22.25 7.95
N ARG A 170 8.52 23.40 7.47
CA ARG A 170 7.68 24.52 7.09
C ARG A 170 6.71 24.15 5.97
N LYS A 171 7.20 23.62 4.85
CA LYS A 171 6.35 23.19 3.72
C LYS A 171 5.31 22.14 4.12
N TRP A 172 5.71 21.20 4.98
CA TRP A 172 4.80 20.20 5.53
C TRP A 172 3.74 20.83 6.42
N GLY A 173 4.11 21.79 7.26
CA GLY A 173 3.19 22.61 8.05
C GLY A 173 2.18 23.36 7.16
N ASP A 174 2.65 24.01 6.09
CA ASP A 174 1.78 24.70 5.12
C ASP A 174 0.78 23.72 4.47
N PHE A 175 1.23 22.51 4.13
CA PHE A 175 0.36 21.46 3.61
C PHE A 175 -0.68 20.99 4.64
N LYS A 176 -0.27 20.75 5.89
CA LYS A 176 -1.21 20.41 6.98
C LYS A 176 -2.23 21.52 7.20
N GLN A 177 -1.82 22.78 7.15
CA GLN A 177 -2.73 23.92 7.27
C GLN A 177 -3.73 23.96 6.12
N PHE A 178 -3.26 23.72 4.88
CA PHE A 178 -4.13 23.60 3.71
C PHE A 178 -5.17 22.48 3.91
N LEU A 179 -4.74 21.30 4.36
CA LEU A 179 -5.66 20.20 4.67
C LEU A 179 -6.63 20.60 5.77
N ASN A 180 -6.16 21.11 6.90
CA ASN A 180 -7.03 21.51 8.03
C ASN A 180 -8.08 22.55 7.63
N HIS A 181 -7.75 23.49 6.74
CA HIS A 181 -8.72 24.46 6.25
C HIS A 181 -9.83 23.82 5.39
N ARG A 182 -9.50 22.75 4.65
CA ARG A 182 -10.40 22.10 3.70
C ARG A 182 -11.20 20.95 4.31
N VAL A 183 -10.52 20.12 5.09
CA VAL A 183 -11.06 18.90 5.68
C VAL A 183 -11.23 19.02 7.19
N GLY A 184 -10.86 20.13 7.83
CA GLY A 184 -10.92 20.28 9.28
C GLY A 184 -9.71 19.74 10.04
N PRO A 185 -9.60 20.06 11.34
CA PRO A 185 -8.64 19.39 12.19
C PRO A 185 -8.91 17.87 12.21
N PRO A 186 -7.86 17.04 12.38
CA PRO A 186 -8.04 15.63 12.67
C PRO A 186 -8.99 15.48 13.87
N ALA A 187 -9.95 14.56 13.81
CA ALA A 187 -10.78 14.26 14.97
C ALA A 187 -9.87 13.89 16.15
N GLU A 188 -10.03 14.56 17.29
CA GLU A 188 -9.14 14.40 18.45
C GLU A 188 -9.18 12.98 19.03
N HIS A 189 -10.16 12.16 18.67
CA HIS A 189 -10.23 10.75 19.01
C HIS A 189 -10.87 9.94 17.87
N PRO A 190 -10.15 9.01 17.19
CA PRO A 190 -10.76 8.07 16.24
C PRO A 190 -11.61 6.99 16.93
N GLU A 191 -11.99 7.17 18.20
CA GLU A 191 -12.61 6.16 19.06
C GLU A 191 -14.08 5.87 18.73
N ASN A 192 -14.76 6.77 18.01
CA ASN A 192 -16.17 6.60 17.64
C ASN A 192 -16.41 6.37 16.14
N ASP A 193 -15.36 6.23 15.34
CA ASP A 193 -15.51 5.98 13.91
C ASP A 193 -15.42 4.47 13.66
N SER A 194 -16.53 3.78 13.93
CA SER A 194 -16.70 2.37 13.55
C SER A 194 -16.45 2.24 12.05
N LEU A 195 -15.38 1.54 11.70
CA LEU A 195 -15.11 1.10 10.34
C LEU A 195 -16.28 0.24 9.85
N LEU A 196 -17.19 0.87 9.10
CA LEU A 196 -18.00 0.30 8.02
C LEU A 196 -18.73 -1.02 8.33
N ASP A 197 -19.90 -0.92 8.96
CA ASP A 197 -21.05 -1.72 8.53
C ASP A 197 -21.83 -0.93 7.46
N PRO A 198 -22.25 -1.54 6.35
CA PRO A 198 -23.02 -0.85 5.32
C PRO A 198 -24.49 -0.77 5.76
N GLU A 199 -24.84 0.29 6.50
CA GLU A 199 -26.24 0.61 6.78
C GLU A 199 -26.99 1.02 5.47
N PRO A 200 -28.28 0.67 5.31
CA PRO A 200 -28.99 0.84 4.05
C PRO A 200 -29.20 2.32 3.70
N MET A 201 -29.00 2.61 2.42
CA MET A 201 -29.12 3.91 1.74
C MET A 201 -30.57 4.43 1.70
N GLN A 202 -31.20 4.61 2.86
CA GLN A 202 -32.59 5.12 2.98
C GLN A 202 -32.73 6.24 4.01
N SER A 203 -31.83 6.35 5.00
CA SER A 203 -31.89 7.42 6.02
C SER A 203 -31.32 8.78 5.57
N LEU A 204 -30.60 8.83 4.44
CA LEU A 204 -29.96 10.05 3.93
C LEU A 204 -30.89 10.95 3.10
N LEU A 205 -32.12 10.51 2.84
CA LEU A 205 -33.10 11.28 2.05
C LEU A 205 -34.03 12.16 2.89
N GLU A 206 -34.14 11.95 4.21
CA GLU A 206 -35.09 12.69 5.06
C GLU A 206 -34.52 13.98 5.67
N SER A 207 -33.22 14.24 5.61
CA SER A 207 -32.59 15.42 6.23
C SER A 207 -32.55 16.67 5.32
N LYS A 208 -33.36 16.70 4.26
CA LYS A 208 -33.41 17.79 3.28
C LYS A 208 -34.46 18.87 3.55
N GLU A 209 -34.86 19.12 4.79
CA GLU A 209 -35.73 20.28 5.11
C GLU A 209 -35.38 20.91 6.47
N LEU A 210 -34.32 21.73 6.54
CA LEU A 210 -34.33 22.99 7.29
C LEU A 210 -33.09 23.83 6.99
N GLY A 211 -33.29 25.11 6.73
CA GLY A 211 -32.23 26.05 6.36
C GLY A 211 -31.35 26.53 7.52
N GLN A 212 -30.13 26.89 7.13
CA GLN A 212 -29.14 27.79 7.74
C GLN A 212 -28.00 27.21 8.62
N LYS A 213 -26.80 27.39 8.03
CA LYS A 213 -25.47 27.72 8.60
C LYS A 213 -24.86 26.81 9.66
N GLY A 214 -23.77 26.15 9.24
CA GLY A 214 -22.56 26.12 10.07
C GLY A 214 -22.09 24.75 10.55
N ASN A 215 -22.55 23.63 9.99
CA ASN A 215 -21.96 22.33 10.29
C ASN A 215 -21.33 21.78 9.01
N ASN A 216 -20.01 21.93 8.87
CA ASN A 216 -19.25 21.25 7.82
C ASN A 216 -18.70 19.96 8.46
N PRO A 217 -19.46 18.85 8.50
CA PRO A 217 -18.91 17.58 8.93
C PRO A 217 -17.74 17.28 8.00
N HIS A 218 -16.57 17.21 8.59
CA HIS A 218 -15.29 17.22 7.91
C HIS A 218 -15.20 16.14 6.83
N LYS A 219 -15.32 16.59 5.57
CA LYS A 219 -15.20 15.79 4.35
C LYS A 219 -13.78 15.25 4.24
N ARG A 220 -13.56 13.99 4.60
CA ARG A 220 -12.35 13.27 4.17
C ARG A 220 -12.26 13.31 2.64
N TYR A 221 -11.05 13.36 2.10
CA TYR A 221 -10.84 13.10 0.69
C TYR A 221 -11.00 11.61 0.44
N ASP A 222 -11.86 11.25 -0.52
CA ASP A 222 -12.00 9.87 -0.97
C ASP A 222 -10.86 9.48 -1.91
N ILE A 223 -10.40 10.45 -2.72
CA ILE A 223 -9.45 10.24 -3.81
C ILE A 223 -8.36 11.30 -3.77
N VAL A 224 -7.10 10.88 -3.79
CA VAL A 224 -5.93 11.74 -4.00
C VAL A 224 -5.30 11.40 -5.34
N ILE A 225 -5.10 12.41 -6.18
CA ILE A 225 -4.64 12.27 -7.56
C ILE A 225 -3.26 12.91 -7.72
N ASP A 226 -2.25 12.13 -8.15
CA ASP A 226 -1.00 12.66 -8.70
C ASP A 226 -1.22 13.11 -10.15
N GLY A 227 -1.49 14.40 -10.32
CA GLY A 227 -1.81 14.97 -11.63
C GLY A 227 -0.65 14.90 -12.61
N ALA A 228 0.60 14.94 -12.14
CA ALA A 228 1.75 14.87 -13.04
C ALA A 228 1.89 13.46 -13.62
N ASN A 229 1.76 12.42 -12.80
CA ASN A 229 1.85 11.04 -13.27
C ASN A 229 0.74 10.69 -14.27
N ILE A 230 -0.48 11.21 -14.04
CA ILE A 230 -1.58 11.09 -15.01
C ILE A 230 -1.24 11.86 -16.29
N GLY A 231 -0.96 13.15 -16.18
CA GLY A 231 -0.77 14.01 -17.34
C GLY A 231 0.43 13.67 -18.22
N TYR A 232 1.41 12.91 -17.72
CA TYR A 232 2.54 12.38 -18.50
C TYR A 232 2.35 10.95 -19.01
N TYR A 233 1.23 10.29 -18.69
CA TYR A 233 0.97 8.92 -19.14
C TYR A 233 1.04 8.82 -20.67
N LYS A 234 1.79 7.83 -21.18
CA LYS A 234 2.04 7.60 -22.61
C LYS A 234 2.67 8.79 -23.37
N GLN A 235 3.30 9.75 -22.68
CA GLN A 235 4.04 10.85 -23.33
C GLN A 235 5.52 10.53 -23.66
N ASN A 236 5.88 9.24 -23.73
CA ASN A 236 7.26 8.81 -24.05
C ASN A 236 7.46 8.66 -25.57
N PHE A 237 7.28 9.73 -26.34
CA PHE A 237 7.48 9.72 -27.80
C PHE A 237 8.20 10.96 -28.30
N ALA A 238 8.79 10.86 -29.51
CA ALA A 238 9.50 11.97 -30.13
C ALA A 238 8.56 13.16 -30.33
N ASN A 239 8.96 14.35 -29.85
CA ASN A 239 8.18 15.59 -29.86
C ASN A 239 6.96 15.61 -28.93
N ALA A 240 6.94 14.79 -27.87
CA ALA A 240 5.94 14.93 -26.83
C ALA A 240 5.93 16.37 -26.25
N PRO A 241 4.76 16.92 -25.92
CA PRO A 241 4.67 18.26 -25.32
C PRO A 241 5.51 18.37 -24.05
N LYS A 242 6.09 19.55 -23.82
CA LYS A 242 6.83 19.81 -22.56
C LYS A 242 5.89 19.92 -21.35
N HIS A 243 4.61 20.17 -21.58
CA HIS A 243 3.59 20.28 -20.54
C HIS A 243 2.82 18.97 -20.35
N VAL A 244 2.16 18.84 -19.21
CA VAL A 244 1.23 17.74 -18.92
C VAL A 244 -0.02 17.84 -19.79
N ASP A 245 -0.71 16.71 -20.01
CA ASP A 245 -2.04 16.72 -20.63
C ASP A 245 -3.14 17.07 -19.60
N TYR A 246 -3.60 18.33 -19.63
CA TYR A 246 -4.67 18.82 -18.75
C TYR A 246 -6.04 18.18 -19.03
N LYS A 247 -6.33 17.74 -20.26
CA LYS A 247 -7.59 17.06 -20.56
C LYS A 247 -7.60 15.68 -19.94
N GLN A 248 -6.47 14.98 -20.01
CA GLN A 248 -6.34 13.67 -19.40
C GLN A 248 -6.50 13.75 -17.88
N ILE A 249 -5.90 14.75 -17.24
CA ILE A 249 -6.07 15.00 -15.81
C ILE A 249 -7.54 15.32 -15.50
N ASP A 250 -8.16 16.24 -16.25
CA ASP A 250 -9.54 16.65 -16.00
C ASP A 250 -10.52 15.49 -16.15
N TRP A 251 -10.30 14.62 -17.13
CA TRP A 251 -11.15 13.44 -17.34
C TRP A 251 -11.18 12.54 -16.10
N VAL A 252 -10.03 12.29 -15.46
CA VAL A 252 -9.95 11.49 -14.23
C VAL A 252 -10.59 12.24 -13.05
N VAL A 253 -10.36 13.55 -12.92
CA VAL A 253 -10.98 14.37 -11.88
C VAL A 253 -12.51 14.34 -12.01
N GLN A 254 -13.06 14.62 -13.20
CA GLN A 254 -14.50 14.62 -13.44
C GLN A 254 -15.12 13.23 -13.25
N HIS A 255 -14.41 12.15 -13.59
CA HIS A 255 -14.89 10.78 -13.37
C HIS A 255 -15.28 10.55 -11.90
N PHE A 256 -14.41 10.95 -10.95
CA PHE A 256 -14.69 10.78 -9.53
C PHE A 256 -15.66 11.82 -8.98
N LEU A 257 -15.59 13.07 -9.43
CA LEU A 257 -16.57 14.09 -9.04
C LEU A 257 -18.00 13.72 -9.44
N ASN A 258 -18.19 13.11 -10.62
CA ASN A 258 -19.49 12.62 -11.09
C ASN A 258 -20.04 11.47 -10.24
N GLN A 259 -19.19 10.80 -9.46
CA GLN A 259 -19.58 9.80 -8.47
C GLN A 259 -19.77 10.39 -7.06
N SER A 260 -19.87 11.72 -6.97
CA SER A 260 -19.98 12.46 -5.70
C SER A 260 -18.81 12.22 -4.73
N LYS A 261 -17.63 11.87 -5.26
CA LYS A 261 -16.40 11.70 -4.45
C LYS A 261 -15.70 13.03 -4.19
N HIS A 262 -15.02 13.13 -3.06
CA HIS A 262 -14.16 14.27 -2.72
C HIS A 262 -12.75 14.01 -3.24
N VAL A 263 -12.31 14.89 -4.13
CA VAL A 263 -11.07 14.72 -4.88
C VAL A 263 -10.05 15.78 -4.46
N LEU A 264 -8.83 15.34 -4.16
CA LEU A 264 -7.64 16.18 -4.03
C LEU A 264 -6.69 15.91 -5.20
N LEU A 265 -6.60 16.86 -6.12
CA LEU A 265 -5.61 16.89 -7.20
C LEU A 265 -4.33 17.54 -6.70
N VAL A 266 -3.22 16.82 -6.73
CA VAL A 266 -1.90 17.32 -6.32
C VAL A 266 -1.02 17.49 -7.57
N MET A 267 -0.51 18.72 -7.77
CA MET A 267 0.37 19.05 -8.90
C MET A 267 1.41 20.09 -8.50
N HIS A 268 2.60 20.06 -9.09
CA HIS A 268 3.64 21.04 -8.80
C HIS A 268 3.40 22.40 -9.46
N GLU A 269 3.69 23.50 -8.76
CA GLU A 269 3.45 24.90 -9.22
C GLU A 269 4.05 25.16 -10.61
N ARG A 270 5.23 24.59 -10.89
CA ARG A 270 5.89 24.66 -12.21
C ARG A 270 4.96 24.37 -13.39
N HIS A 271 4.00 23.46 -13.24
CA HIS A 271 3.07 23.11 -14.33
C HIS A 271 2.13 24.26 -14.65
N PHE A 272 1.89 25.18 -13.72
CA PHE A 272 0.99 26.32 -13.88
C PHE A 272 1.69 27.61 -14.34
N SER A 273 2.98 27.53 -14.70
CA SER A 273 3.70 28.67 -15.27
C SER A 273 3.06 29.09 -16.61
N SER A 274 3.13 30.36 -16.97
CA SER A 274 2.51 30.91 -18.20
C SER A 274 2.90 30.21 -19.50
N HIS A 275 4.09 29.61 -19.56
CA HIS A 275 4.58 28.84 -20.72
C HIS A 275 4.23 27.33 -20.67
N MET A 276 3.70 26.85 -19.55
CA MET A 276 3.35 25.44 -19.29
C MET A 276 1.85 25.18 -19.34
N VAL A 277 1.03 26.23 -19.28
CA VAL A 277 -0.44 26.15 -19.42
C VAL A 277 -0.81 26.68 -20.80
N PRO A 278 -1.22 25.82 -21.74
CA PRO A 278 -1.81 26.29 -22.99
C PRO A 278 -3.10 27.08 -22.71
N ARG A 279 -3.41 28.09 -23.53
CA ARG A 279 -4.62 28.93 -23.37
C ARG A 279 -5.92 28.14 -23.21
N TRP A 280 -6.05 27.01 -23.92
CA TRP A 280 -7.24 26.16 -23.82
C TRP A 280 -7.40 25.49 -22.46
N ALA A 281 -6.29 25.29 -21.72
CA ALA A 281 -6.28 24.64 -20.41
C ALA A 281 -6.53 25.61 -19.25
N GLU A 282 -6.46 26.93 -19.47
CA GLU A 282 -6.65 27.95 -18.43
C GLU A 282 -8.01 27.78 -17.73
N SER A 283 -9.08 27.63 -18.51
CA SER A 283 -10.44 27.41 -17.97
C SER A 283 -10.57 26.14 -17.10
N ILE A 284 -9.81 25.08 -17.43
CA ILE A 284 -9.78 23.83 -16.65
C ILE A 284 -9.09 24.08 -15.30
N VAL A 285 -7.93 24.76 -15.33
CA VAL A 285 -7.15 25.08 -14.12
C VAL A 285 -7.93 26.03 -13.20
N GLU A 286 -8.59 27.04 -13.77
CA GLU A 286 -9.47 27.96 -13.04
C GLU A 286 -10.62 27.21 -12.36
N LYS A 287 -11.27 26.29 -13.07
CA LYS A 287 -12.30 25.43 -12.51
C LYS A 287 -11.76 24.63 -11.34
N TRP A 288 -10.64 23.93 -11.48
CA TRP A 288 -10.05 23.15 -10.39
C TRP A 288 -9.71 24.01 -9.16
N THR A 289 -9.22 25.22 -9.39
CA THR A 289 -8.88 26.17 -8.31
C THR A 289 -10.13 26.66 -7.59
N ARG A 290 -11.15 27.10 -8.35
CA ARG A 290 -12.43 27.57 -7.82
C ARG A 290 -13.17 26.48 -7.05
N ASP A 291 -13.23 25.28 -7.60
CA ASP A 291 -13.90 24.13 -7.01
C ASP A 291 -13.12 23.58 -5.80
N GLY A 292 -11.90 24.08 -5.57
CA GLY A 292 -11.08 23.73 -4.40
C GLY A 292 -10.48 22.32 -4.45
N VAL A 293 -10.44 21.70 -5.63
CA VAL A 293 -9.91 20.34 -5.82
C VAL A 293 -8.40 20.34 -6.01
N LEU A 294 -7.79 21.46 -6.43
CA LEU A 294 -6.35 21.54 -6.72
C LEU A 294 -5.53 22.01 -5.51
N TYR A 295 -4.50 21.23 -5.16
CA TYR A 295 -3.38 21.65 -4.34
C TYR A 295 -2.11 21.77 -5.19
N ARG A 296 -1.46 22.92 -5.12
CA ARG A 296 -0.21 23.19 -5.82
C ARG A 296 0.99 23.00 -4.90
N THR A 297 1.87 22.05 -5.23
CA THR A 297 3.09 21.84 -4.45
C THR A 297 4.15 22.89 -4.83
N PRO A 298 4.83 23.50 -3.84
CA PRO A 298 5.76 24.61 -4.06
C PRO A 298 7.13 24.15 -4.58
N PHE A 299 7.81 25.04 -5.34
CA PHE A 299 9.20 24.89 -5.83
C PHE A 299 10.22 24.52 -4.73
#